data_AF-A0A7W0ZZ00-F1
#
_entry.id   AF-A0A7W0ZZ00-F1
#
_cell.length_a   1.000
_cell.length_b   1.000
_cell.length_c   1.000
_cell.angle_alpha   90.00
_cell.angle_beta   90.00
_cell.angle_gamma   90.00
#
_symmetry.space_group_name_H-M   'P 1'
#
loop_
_entity.id
_entity.type
_entity.pdbx_description
1 polymer ?
#
loop_
_entity_poly.entity_id
_entity_poly.type
_entity_poly.pdbx_seq_one_letter_code
_entity_poly.pdbx_strand_id
1 'polypeptide(L)'
;MRAALLVLAACSGGRAPPPAAPPVPIENTARGCSEAAAGLERATRGFRPPEESILAPMRRLCVQDSWSGAAIDCFATMTAEELGKCAGAVDAKHREALFGVIAGNERDMAGLQIIVARLANLRVGISECDRFVIAVSTAMSCERLPLEQRHDLGNETADFWSLPTRNLPPDAIAKMVKACSESLDALQQQVAAVGCM
;
A
#
# COMPACT_ATOMS: atom_id res chain seq x y z
N MET A 1 -22.50 18.91 90.54
CA MET A 1 -23.46 17.90 90.02
C MET A 1 -22.86 17.22 88.79
N ARG A 2 -23.38 16.03 88.43
CA ARG A 2 -23.16 15.23 87.21
C ARG A 2 -22.06 15.68 86.22
N ALA A 3 -21.07 14.80 86.02
CA ALA A 3 -20.21 14.80 84.83
C ALA A 3 -20.94 14.20 83.61
N ALA A 4 -20.39 14.41 82.42
CA ALA A 4 -20.74 13.69 81.20
C ALA A 4 -19.45 13.34 80.42
N LEU A 5 -19.12 12.05 80.33
CA LEU A 5 -18.09 11.58 79.39
C LEU A 5 -18.76 11.34 78.04
N LEU A 6 -18.12 11.80 76.95
CA LEU A 6 -18.42 11.36 75.60
C LEU A 6 -17.37 10.33 75.16
N VAL A 7 -17.80 9.09 74.96
CA VAL A 7 -16.95 7.98 74.52
C VAL A 7 -16.96 7.91 73.00
N LEU A 8 -15.81 8.17 72.37
CA LEU A 8 -15.61 7.96 70.93
C LEU A 8 -15.32 6.48 70.67
N ALA A 9 -16.33 5.75 70.18
CA ALA A 9 -16.17 4.37 69.73
C ALA A 9 -15.51 4.34 68.33
N ALA A 10 -14.23 3.97 68.27
CA ALA A 10 -13.50 3.78 67.02
C ALA A 10 -13.79 2.38 66.43
N CYS A 11 -14.59 2.33 65.36
CA CYS A 11 -14.88 1.09 64.64
C CYS A 11 -13.73 0.72 63.69
N SER A 12 -12.78 -0.07 64.18
CA SER A 12 -11.64 -0.62 63.40
C SER A 12 -12.06 -1.68 62.38
N GLY A 13 -12.80 -1.26 61.34
CA GLY A 13 -13.22 -2.11 60.24
C GLY A 13 -12.05 -2.51 59.33
N GLY A 14 -11.40 -3.63 59.66
CA GLY A 14 -10.29 -4.19 58.87
C GLY A 14 -10.73 -4.62 57.47
N ARG A 15 -10.61 -3.70 56.50
CA ARG A 15 -10.96 -3.95 55.10
C ARG A 15 -9.84 -4.74 54.43
N ALA A 16 -10.10 -5.99 54.08
CA ALA A 16 -9.17 -6.79 53.30
C ALA A 16 -8.83 -6.07 51.97
N PRO A 17 -7.58 -6.17 51.47
CA PRO A 17 -7.25 -5.63 50.16
C PRO A 17 -8.12 -6.32 49.10
N PRO A 18 -8.57 -5.61 48.06
CA PRO A 18 -9.28 -6.24 46.95
C PRO A 18 -8.36 -7.29 46.30
N PRO A 19 -8.91 -8.42 45.82
CA PRO A 19 -8.11 -9.42 45.11
C PRO A 19 -7.45 -8.75 43.90
N ALA A 20 -6.17 -9.06 43.68
CA ALA A 20 -5.45 -8.56 42.52
C ALA A 20 -6.21 -8.95 41.25
N ALA A 21 -6.46 -7.97 40.38
CA ALA A 21 -7.09 -8.23 39.09
C ALA A 21 -6.24 -9.25 38.31
N PRO A 22 -6.84 -10.25 37.63
CA PRO A 22 -6.08 -11.16 36.81
C PRO A 22 -5.32 -10.37 35.74
N PRO A 23 -4.07 -10.76 35.41
CA PRO A 23 -3.31 -10.07 34.38
C PRO A 23 -4.08 -10.16 33.06
N VAL A 24 -4.45 -9.01 32.52
CA VAL A 24 -5.09 -8.92 31.20
C VAL A 24 -4.13 -9.50 30.18
N PRO A 25 -4.56 -10.46 29.32
CA PRO A 25 -3.72 -10.91 28.22
C PRO A 25 -3.30 -9.72 27.36
N ILE A 26 -1.99 -9.61 27.08
CA ILE A 26 -1.48 -8.63 26.12
C ILE A 26 -1.70 -9.22 24.72
N GLU A 27 -2.96 -9.33 24.32
CA GLU A 27 -3.34 -9.74 22.98
C GLU A 27 -2.97 -8.63 21.99
N ASN A 28 -1.87 -8.86 21.28
CA ASN A 28 -1.36 -8.08 20.15
C ASN A 28 -1.25 -6.56 20.38
N THR A 29 0.00 -6.06 20.36
CA THR A 29 0.27 -4.68 19.97
C THR A 29 -0.07 -4.49 18.48
N ALA A 30 -1.38 -4.37 18.20
CA ALA A 30 -1.91 -4.05 16.89
C ALA A 30 -1.28 -2.75 16.42
N ARG A 31 -0.65 -2.78 15.24
CA ARG A 31 0.04 -1.63 14.68
C ARG A 31 -1.00 -0.57 14.29
N GLY A 32 -0.66 0.70 14.43
CA GLY A 32 -1.55 1.81 14.08
C GLY A 32 -1.09 2.57 12.85
N CYS A 33 -1.84 3.63 12.51
CA CYS A 33 -1.48 4.53 11.41
C CYS A 33 -0.14 5.25 11.61
N SER A 34 0.40 5.31 12.83
CA SER A 34 1.76 5.82 13.09
C SER A 34 2.83 4.86 12.58
N GLU A 35 2.68 3.56 12.88
CA GLU A 35 3.57 2.49 12.48
C GLU A 35 3.50 2.26 10.97
N ALA A 36 2.29 2.26 10.38
CA ALA A 36 2.09 2.19 8.94
C ALA A 36 2.73 3.37 8.21
N ALA A 37 2.50 4.60 8.69
CA ALA A 37 3.15 5.78 8.12
C ALA A 37 4.68 5.73 8.26
N ALA A 38 5.22 5.20 9.36
CA ALA A 38 6.66 5.02 9.55
C ALA A 38 7.26 3.92 8.64
N GLY A 39 6.51 2.86 8.32
CA GLY A 39 6.94 1.87 7.33
C GLY A 39 6.92 2.42 5.90
N LEU A 40 5.83 3.10 5.52
CA LEU A 40 5.74 3.87 4.27
C LEU A 40 6.86 4.89 4.13
N GLU A 41 7.17 5.65 5.18
CA GLU A 41 8.26 6.62 5.21
C GLU A 41 9.60 5.97 4.89
N ARG A 42 9.94 4.85 5.55
CA ARG A 42 11.19 4.12 5.30
C ARG A 42 11.24 3.55 3.88
N ALA A 43 10.22 2.79 3.49
CA ALA A 43 10.18 2.03 2.24
C ALA A 43 10.16 2.93 0.99
N THR A 44 9.60 4.14 1.08
CA THR A 44 9.52 5.09 -0.04
C THR A 44 10.59 6.19 -0.02
N ARG A 45 11.49 6.22 0.97
CA ARG A 45 12.49 7.29 1.11
C ARG A 45 13.43 7.40 -0.10
N GLY A 46 13.72 6.29 -0.78
CA GLY A 46 14.57 6.26 -1.97
C GLY A 46 13.93 6.80 -3.26
N PHE A 47 12.64 7.15 -3.25
CA PHE A 47 11.89 7.60 -4.43
C PHE A 47 11.37 9.03 -4.32
N ARG A 48 11.84 9.80 -3.33
CA ARG A 48 11.36 11.14 -2.98
C ARG A 48 12.52 12.08 -2.63
N PRO A 49 12.37 13.41 -2.78
CA PRO A 49 13.34 14.38 -2.28
C PRO A 49 13.70 14.14 -0.79
N PRO A 50 14.97 14.34 -0.39
CA PRO A 50 15.43 14.06 0.97
C PRO A 50 14.75 14.94 2.03
N GLU A 51 14.33 16.15 1.65
CA GLU A 51 13.64 17.13 2.50
C GLU A 51 12.18 16.72 2.81
N GLU A 52 11.49 15.99 1.92
CA GLU A 52 10.06 15.73 2.06
C GLU A 52 9.77 14.55 3.02
N SER A 53 8.92 14.76 4.02
CA SER A 53 8.51 13.76 5.02
C SER A 53 7.02 13.46 4.88
N ILE A 54 6.67 12.19 4.63
CA ILE A 54 5.29 11.74 4.47
C ILE A 54 4.66 11.25 5.77
N LEU A 55 5.41 11.07 6.87
CA LEU A 55 4.89 10.66 8.19
C LEU A 55 3.58 11.37 8.58
N ALA A 56 3.56 12.69 8.49
CA ALA A 56 2.42 13.51 8.92
C ALA A 56 1.19 13.41 7.99
N PRO A 57 1.29 13.61 6.66
CA PRO A 57 0.15 13.43 5.76
C PRO A 57 -0.29 11.96 5.66
N MET A 58 0.63 10.99 5.67
CA MET A 58 0.28 9.58 5.54
C MET A 58 -0.45 9.03 6.76
N ARG A 59 -0.02 9.40 7.98
CA ARG A 59 -0.75 9.06 9.21
C ARG A 59 -2.14 9.69 9.23
N ARG A 60 -2.28 10.92 8.70
CA ARG A 60 -3.60 11.58 8.57
C ARG A 60 -4.49 10.82 7.60
N LEU A 61 -3.98 10.48 6.41
CA LEU A 61 -4.70 9.76 5.38
C LEU A 61 -5.23 8.41 5.88
N CYS A 62 -4.35 7.59 6.48
CA CYS A 62 -4.72 6.29 7.06
C CYS A 62 -5.87 6.36 8.08
N VAL A 63 -5.95 7.46 8.86
CA VAL A 63 -7.04 7.70 9.81
C VAL A 63 -8.31 8.20 9.09
N GLN A 64 -8.19 9.11 8.12
CA GLN A 64 -9.34 9.65 7.38
C GLN A 64 -10.03 8.59 6.52
N ASP A 65 -9.24 7.81 5.79
CA ASP A 65 -9.69 6.70 4.93
C ASP A 65 -10.12 5.45 5.71
N SER A 66 -9.90 5.42 7.04
CA SER A 66 -10.20 4.29 7.92
C SER A 66 -9.60 2.97 7.42
N TRP A 67 -8.29 2.95 7.16
CA TRP A 67 -7.61 1.78 6.60
C TRP A 67 -7.80 0.50 7.44
N SER A 68 -7.88 -0.64 6.76
CA SER A 68 -8.02 -1.94 7.42
C SER A 68 -6.77 -2.30 8.23
N GLY A 69 -6.95 -3.07 9.32
CA GLY A 69 -5.81 -3.57 10.10
C GLY A 69 -4.79 -4.35 9.25
N ALA A 70 -5.26 -5.11 8.25
CA ALA A 70 -4.39 -5.82 7.32
C ALA A 70 -3.54 -4.88 6.43
N ALA A 71 -4.08 -3.73 5.99
CA ALA A 71 -3.30 -2.72 5.29
C ALA A 71 -2.27 -2.06 6.22
N ILE A 72 -2.70 -1.68 7.43
CA ILE A 72 -1.86 -1.06 8.45
C ILE A 72 -0.68 -1.96 8.84
N ASP A 73 -0.92 -3.24 9.10
CA ASP A 73 0.11 -4.22 9.40
C ASP A 73 1.07 -4.44 8.22
N CYS A 74 0.55 -4.50 6.99
CA CYS A 74 1.38 -4.63 5.78
C CYS A 74 2.36 -3.47 5.68
N PHE A 75 1.86 -2.22 5.63
CA PHE A 75 2.69 -1.02 5.49
C PHE A 75 3.70 -0.85 6.62
N ALA A 76 3.34 -1.20 7.85
CA ALA A 76 4.23 -1.02 9.00
C ALA A 76 5.49 -1.89 8.92
N THR A 77 5.43 -3.04 8.22
CA THR A 77 6.56 -3.96 8.02
C THR A 77 7.17 -3.97 6.61
N MET A 78 6.52 -3.36 5.62
CA MET A 78 6.90 -3.55 4.21
C MET A 78 8.31 -3.07 3.85
N THR A 79 8.90 -3.72 2.86
CA THR A 79 10.09 -3.23 2.13
C THR A 79 9.69 -2.31 0.96
N ALA A 80 10.68 -1.72 0.28
CA ALA A 80 10.44 -0.88 -0.91
C ALA A 80 9.72 -1.64 -2.05
N GLU A 81 10.11 -2.91 -2.27
CA GLU A 81 9.56 -3.79 -3.30
C GLU A 81 8.09 -4.18 -3.04
N GLU A 82 7.64 -4.10 -1.77
CA GLU A 82 6.30 -4.49 -1.35
C GLU A 82 5.26 -3.36 -1.42
N LEU A 83 5.62 -2.15 -1.85
CA LEU A 83 4.73 -0.99 -1.92
C LEU A 83 3.41 -1.31 -2.64
N GLY A 84 3.47 -1.92 -3.82
CA GLY A 84 2.27 -2.28 -4.58
C GLY A 84 1.41 -3.34 -3.89
N LYS A 85 2.06 -4.33 -3.26
CA LYS A 85 1.39 -5.42 -2.51
C LYS A 85 0.59 -4.84 -1.33
N CYS A 86 1.17 -3.92 -0.57
CA CYS A 86 0.46 -3.26 0.54
C CYS A 86 -0.56 -2.22 0.06
N ALA A 87 -0.30 -1.49 -1.03
CA ALA A 87 -1.33 -0.68 -1.69
C ALA A 87 -2.53 -1.52 -2.19
N GLY A 88 -2.29 -2.79 -2.56
CA GLY A 88 -3.31 -3.78 -2.85
C GLY A 88 -4.25 -4.10 -1.67
N ALA A 89 -3.80 -3.92 -0.43
CA ALA A 89 -4.62 -4.08 0.78
C ALA A 89 -5.46 -2.83 1.14
N VAL A 90 -5.20 -1.69 0.48
CA VAL A 90 -6.01 -0.47 0.60
C VAL A 90 -7.19 -0.55 -0.37
N ASP A 91 -8.35 -0.03 0.05
CA ASP A 91 -9.53 0.16 -0.79
C ASP A 91 -9.19 0.93 -2.08
N ALA A 92 -9.66 0.47 -3.25
CA ALA A 92 -9.29 1.06 -4.54
C ALA A 92 -9.51 2.58 -4.61
N LYS A 93 -10.61 3.07 -4.03
CA LYS A 93 -10.99 4.49 -3.96
C LYS A 93 -10.03 5.38 -3.15
N HIS A 94 -9.16 4.80 -2.33
CA HIS A 94 -8.18 5.50 -1.48
C HIS A 94 -6.74 5.41 -2.03
N ARG A 95 -6.47 4.52 -2.99
CA ARG A 95 -5.12 4.29 -3.52
C ARG A 95 -4.54 5.52 -4.22
N GLU A 96 -5.38 6.27 -4.93
CA GLU A 96 -4.96 7.52 -5.59
C GLU A 96 -4.45 8.55 -4.57
N ALA A 97 -5.12 8.71 -3.43
CA ALA A 97 -4.69 9.62 -2.37
C ALA A 97 -3.40 9.14 -1.68
N LEU A 98 -3.28 7.83 -1.42
CA LEU A 98 -2.04 7.20 -0.91
C LEU A 98 -0.86 7.53 -1.84
N PHE A 99 -1.05 7.28 -3.13
CA PHE A 99 -0.03 7.49 -4.13
C PHE A 99 0.29 8.98 -4.34
N GLY A 100 -0.71 9.87 -4.33
CA GLY A 100 -0.50 11.32 -4.36
C GLY A 100 0.34 11.85 -3.19
N VAL A 101 0.15 11.31 -1.98
CA VAL A 101 0.99 11.66 -0.80
C VAL A 101 2.41 11.11 -0.94
N ILE A 102 2.62 9.95 -1.58
CA ILE A 102 3.97 9.43 -1.88
C ILE A 102 4.64 10.26 -2.98
N ALA A 103 3.88 10.77 -3.96
CA ALA A 103 4.44 11.52 -5.07
C ALA A 103 4.86 12.96 -4.72
N GLY A 104 4.21 13.56 -3.71
CA GLY A 104 4.55 14.92 -3.27
C GLY A 104 4.47 15.93 -4.41
N ASN A 105 5.54 16.70 -4.61
CA ASN A 105 5.64 17.66 -5.70
C ASN A 105 6.32 17.09 -6.97
N GLU A 106 7.23 16.13 -6.84
CA GLU A 106 7.93 15.46 -7.96
C GLU A 106 7.09 14.29 -8.51
N ARG A 107 5.98 14.65 -9.15
CA ARG A 107 4.95 13.71 -9.62
C ARG A 107 5.45 12.64 -10.58
N ASP A 108 6.53 12.92 -11.31
CA ASP A 108 6.96 12.08 -12.43
C ASP A 108 7.67 10.82 -11.92
N MET A 109 8.87 10.94 -11.33
CA MET A 109 9.63 9.77 -10.86
C MET A 109 8.88 8.92 -9.84
N ALA A 110 8.12 9.54 -8.94
CA ALA A 110 7.27 8.81 -8.00
C ALA A 110 6.02 8.23 -8.68
N GLY A 111 5.40 8.96 -9.61
CA GLY A 111 4.28 8.48 -10.44
C GLY A 111 4.65 7.24 -11.25
N LEU A 112 5.88 7.17 -11.76
CA LEU A 112 6.38 5.98 -12.45
C LEU A 112 6.41 4.77 -11.50
N GLN A 113 6.92 4.93 -10.28
CA GLN A 113 6.93 3.86 -9.26
C GLN A 113 5.52 3.46 -8.81
N ILE A 114 4.58 4.40 -8.76
CA ILE A 114 3.16 4.16 -8.50
C ILE A 114 2.55 3.26 -9.59
N ILE A 115 2.88 3.52 -10.86
CA ILE A 115 2.37 2.74 -11.99
C ILE A 115 3.02 1.34 -12.01
N VAL A 116 4.33 1.23 -11.78
CA VAL A 116 5.01 -0.07 -11.58
C VAL A 116 4.35 -0.87 -10.45
N ALA A 117 4.04 -0.21 -9.33
CA ALA A 117 3.36 -0.82 -8.19
C ALA A 117 1.91 -1.28 -8.51
N ARG A 118 1.17 -0.56 -9.36
CA ARG A 118 -0.11 -1.00 -9.92
C ARG A 118 0.07 -2.27 -10.76
N LEU A 119 0.99 -2.25 -11.73
CA LEU A 119 1.21 -3.34 -12.68
C LEU A 119 1.73 -4.63 -12.01
N ALA A 120 2.63 -4.50 -11.03
CA ALA A 120 3.17 -5.65 -10.27
C ALA A 120 2.09 -6.47 -9.52
N ASN A 121 0.91 -5.90 -9.30
CA ASN A 121 -0.23 -6.55 -8.64
C ASN A 121 -1.35 -6.90 -9.61
N LEU A 122 -1.18 -6.58 -10.89
CA LEU A 122 -2.17 -6.81 -11.92
C LEU A 122 -2.02 -8.24 -12.47
N ARG A 123 -3.11 -9.01 -12.41
CA ARG A 123 -3.21 -10.35 -13.01
C ARG A 123 -4.47 -10.42 -13.84
N VAL A 124 -4.28 -10.55 -15.14
CA VAL A 124 -5.33 -10.70 -16.15
C VAL A 124 -5.96 -12.09 -16.06
N GLY A 125 -5.14 -13.12 -15.77
CA GLY A 125 -5.55 -14.52 -15.80
C GLY A 125 -5.49 -15.14 -17.20
N ILE A 126 -4.74 -14.52 -18.12
CA ILE A 126 -4.50 -14.96 -19.49
C ILE A 126 -2.98 -14.87 -19.69
N SER A 127 -2.33 -16.01 -19.94
CA SER A 127 -0.87 -16.15 -19.74
C SER A 127 -0.01 -15.23 -20.63
N GLU A 128 -0.53 -14.88 -21.81
CA GLU A 128 0.05 -13.97 -22.79
C GLU A 128 -0.06 -12.51 -22.32
N CYS A 129 -1.19 -12.16 -21.72
CA CYS A 129 -1.46 -10.83 -21.18
C CYS A 129 -0.74 -10.60 -19.85
N ASP A 130 -0.65 -11.62 -18.99
CA ASP A 130 0.18 -11.59 -17.78
C ASP A 130 1.66 -11.42 -18.15
N ARG A 131 2.14 -12.09 -19.22
CA ARG A 131 3.50 -11.87 -19.79
C ARG A 131 3.70 -10.46 -20.33
N PHE A 132 2.72 -9.92 -21.07
CA PHE A 132 2.77 -8.54 -21.58
C PHE A 132 2.87 -7.51 -20.45
N VAL A 133 2.04 -7.64 -19.40
CA VAL A 133 2.05 -6.75 -18.22
C VAL A 133 3.40 -6.79 -17.49
N ILE A 134 4.00 -7.97 -17.34
CA ILE A 134 5.35 -8.11 -16.78
C ILE A 134 6.38 -7.40 -17.67
N ALA A 135 6.32 -7.59 -18.99
CA ALA A 135 7.25 -6.95 -19.93
C ALA A 135 7.11 -5.41 -19.93
N VAL A 136 5.90 -4.86 -19.77
CA VAL A 136 5.70 -3.41 -19.57
C VAL A 136 6.37 -2.93 -18.28
N SER A 137 6.18 -3.65 -17.17
CA SER A 137 6.82 -3.31 -15.89
C SER A 137 8.35 -3.34 -15.98
N THR A 138 8.92 -4.29 -16.74
CA THR A 138 10.37 -4.32 -17.05
C THR A 138 10.77 -3.16 -17.97
N ALA A 139 10.02 -2.85 -19.02
CA ALA A 139 10.32 -1.73 -19.91
C ALA A 139 10.39 -0.40 -19.15
N MET A 140 9.45 -0.17 -18.22
CA MET A 140 9.40 1.03 -17.39
C MET A 140 10.63 1.24 -16.49
N SER A 141 11.39 0.19 -16.16
CA SER A 141 12.64 0.35 -15.40
C SER A 141 13.82 0.81 -16.27
N CYS A 142 13.73 0.77 -17.60
CA CYS A 142 14.83 1.18 -18.46
C CYS A 142 14.97 2.71 -18.54
N GLU A 143 16.07 3.23 -18.02
CA GLU A 143 16.40 4.66 -18.01
C GLU A 143 16.53 5.29 -19.40
N ARG A 144 16.80 4.48 -20.44
CA ARG A 144 16.96 4.95 -21.83
C ARG A 144 15.65 5.27 -22.54
N LEU A 145 14.51 4.79 -22.03
CA LEU A 145 13.20 5.28 -22.48
C LEU A 145 12.96 6.68 -21.87
N PRO A 146 12.42 7.65 -22.63
CA PRO A 146 11.96 8.92 -22.07
C PRO A 146 10.99 8.69 -20.90
N LEU A 147 11.06 9.53 -19.86
CA LEU A 147 10.24 9.37 -18.66
C LEU A 147 8.74 9.43 -18.98
N GLU A 148 8.33 10.39 -19.80
CA GLU A 148 6.98 10.53 -20.38
C GLU A 148 6.50 9.23 -21.03
N GLN A 149 7.28 8.67 -21.97
CA GLN A 149 6.94 7.40 -22.63
C GLN A 149 6.83 6.20 -21.65
N ARG A 150 7.55 6.21 -20.53
CA ARG A 150 7.40 5.20 -19.47
C ARG A 150 6.14 5.41 -18.62
N HIS A 151 5.71 6.65 -18.41
CA HIS A 151 4.40 6.95 -17.82
C HIS A 151 3.26 6.49 -18.71
N ASP A 152 3.28 6.88 -19.99
CA ASP A 152 2.18 6.61 -20.93
C ASP A 152 1.97 5.10 -21.09
N LEU A 153 3.03 4.37 -21.45
CA LEU A 153 3.01 2.91 -21.59
C LEU A 153 2.44 2.21 -20.34
N GLY A 154 2.85 2.66 -19.15
CA GLY A 154 2.42 2.09 -17.89
C GLY A 154 0.98 2.45 -17.53
N ASN A 155 0.56 3.70 -17.73
CA ASN A 155 -0.80 4.18 -17.48
C ASN A 155 -1.80 3.51 -18.42
N GLU A 156 -1.54 3.54 -19.74
CA GLU A 156 -2.38 2.88 -20.75
C GLU A 156 -2.56 1.39 -20.42
N THR A 157 -1.49 0.69 -20.05
CA THR A 157 -1.55 -0.70 -19.62
C THR A 157 -2.38 -0.86 -18.34
N ALA A 158 -2.13 -0.05 -17.31
CA ALA A 158 -2.79 -0.17 -16.01
C ALA A 158 -4.29 0.24 -16.04
N ASP A 159 -4.68 1.08 -17.01
CA ASP A 159 -6.06 1.55 -17.20
C ASP A 159 -6.83 0.65 -18.16
N PHE A 160 -6.21 0.12 -19.23
CA PHE A 160 -6.82 -0.91 -20.09
C PHE A 160 -7.23 -2.15 -19.25
N TRP A 161 -6.37 -2.57 -18.34
CA TRP A 161 -6.63 -3.69 -17.43
C TRP A 161 -7.44 -3.34 -16.17
N SER A 162 -7.99 -2.13 -16.07
CA SER A 162 -8.98 -1.79 -15.02
C SER A 162 -10.36 -2.44 -15.27
N LEU A 163 -10.62 -2.89 -16.50
CA LEU A 163 -11.89 -3.47 -16.92
C LEU A 163 -12.03 -4.95 -16.47
N PRO A 164 -13.25 -5.41 -16.10
CA PRO A 164 -13.46 -6.80 -15.65
C PRO A 164 -13.21 -7.85 -16.76
N THR A 165 -12.17 -8.67 -16.60
CA THR A 165 -11.82 -9.77 -17.53
C THR A 165 -12.48 -11.12 -17.19
N ARG A 166 -13.38 -11.16 -16.20
CA ARG A 166 -14.00 -12.41 -15.70
C ARG A 166 -15.13 -12.87 -16.63
N ASN A 167 -15.24 -14.19 -16.79
CA ASN A 167 -16.33 -14.87 -17.54
C ASN A 167 -16.43 -14.44 -19.03
N LEU A 168 -15.32 -14.04 -19.64
CA LEU A 168 -15.26 -13.75 -21.07
C LEU A 168 -15.54 -15.01 -21.92
N PRO A 169 -16.20 -14.88 -23.08
CA PRO A 169 -16.40 -16.01 -23.98
C PRO A 169 -15.08 -16.46 -24.63
N PRO A 170 -14.95 -17.73 -25.07
CA PRO A 170 -13.68 -18.26 -25.59
C PRO A 170 -13.10 -17.50 -26.79
N ASP A 171 -13.94 -16.90 -27.63
CA ASP A 171 -13.48 -16.11 -28.78
C ASP A 171 -12.89 -14.75 -28.35
N ALA A 172 -13.42 -14.13 -27.29
CA ALA A 172 -12.84 -12.93 -26.68
C ALA A 172 -11.50 -13.25 -26.03
N ILE A 173 -11.40 -14.37 -25.30
CA ILE A 173 -10.12 -14.84 -24.74
C ILE A 173 -9.11 -15.07 -25.86
N ALA A 174 -9.48 -15.74 -26.96
CA ALA A 174 -8.59 -15.95 -28.11
C ALA A 174 -8.12 -14.65 -28.78
N LYS A 175 -9.01 -13.65 -28.90
CA LYS A 175 -8.66 -12.30 -29.40
C LYS A 175 -7.68 -11.59 -28.48
N MET A 176 -7.84 -11.70 -27.16
CA MET A 176 -6.94 -11.11 -26.17
C MET A 176 -5.58 -11.81 -26.13
N VAL A 177 -5.55 -13.15 -26.15
CA VAL A 177 -4.33 -13.96 -26.30
C VAL A 177 -3.50 -13.49 -27.50
N LYS A 178 -4.16 -13.28 -28.66
CA LYS A 178 -3.53 -12.74 -29.86
C LYS A 178 -3.00 -11.32 -29.65
N ALA A 179 -3.87 -10.39 -29.23
CA ALA A 179 -3.50 -8.98 -29.06
C ALA A 179 -2.36 -8.78 -28.05
N CYS A 180 -2.39 -9.47 -26.91
CA CYS A 180 -1.34 -9.42 -25.91
C CYS A 180 0.01 -9.98 -26.43
N SER A 181 -0.02 -10.95 -27.33
CA SER A 181 1.19 -11.48 -27.98
C SER A 181 1.75 -10.46 -29.00
N GLU A 182 0.90 -9.90 -29.85
CA GLU A 182 1.30 -8.88 -30.84
C GLU A 182 1.84 -7.61 -30.17
N SER A 183 1.23 -7.18 -29.05
CA SER A 183 1.72 -6.06 -28.23
C SER A 183 3.03 -6.38 -27.49
N LEU A 184 3.25 -7.63 -27.07
CA LEU A 184 4.51 -8.07 -26.46
C LEU A 184 5.66 -8.05 -27.48
N ASP A 185 5.44 -8.59 -28.68
CA ASP A 185 6.45 -8.59 -29.75
C ASP A 185 6.79 -7.16 -30.19
N ALA A 186 5.80 -6.28 -30.31
CA ALA A 186 5.99 -4.86 -30.63
C ALA A 186 6.77 -4.11 -29.53
N LEU A 187 6.40 -4.31 -28.26
CA LEU A 187 7.11 -3.73 -27.13
C LEU A 187 8.56 -4.21 -27.07
N GLN A 188 8.80 -5.51 -27.26
CA GLN A 188 10.16 -6.06 -27.30
C GLN A 188 11.02 -5.42 -28.39
N GLN A 189 10.48 -5.19 -29.59
CA GLN A 189 11.18 -4.48 -30.66
C GLN A 189 11.45 -3.01 -30.32
N GLN A 190 10.50 -2.32 -29.68
CA GLN A 190 10.65 -0.93 -29.23
C GLN A 190 11.76 -0.79 -28.18
N VAL A 191 11.75 -1.62 -27.13
CA VAL A 191 12.78 -1.58 -26.07
C VAL A 191 14.14 -2.07 -26.58
N ALA A 192 14.16 -3.00 -27.55
CA ALA A 192 15.39 -3.40 -28.23
C ALA A 192 16.03 -2.24 -29.00
N ALA A 193 15.24 -1.41 -29.70
CA ALA A 193 15.74 -0.30 -30.51
C ALA A 193 16.45 0.80 -29.70
N VAL A 194 16.07 1.00 -28.43
CA VAL A 194 16.77 1.90 -27.48
C VAL A 194 17.83 1.18 -26.63
N GLY A 195 17.96 -0.15 -26.77
CA GLY A 195 18.94 -0.98 -26.05
C GLY A 195 18.59 -1.19 -24.58
N CYS A 196 17.36 -1.63 -24.33
CA CYS A 196 16.78 -1.97 -23.02
C CYS A 196 16.47 -3.49 -22.91
N MET A 197 17.33 -4.35 -23.47
CA MET A 197 17.26 -5.82 -23.38
C MET A 197 18.28 -6.35 -22.38
#